data_AF-A0A3P7Q4C9-F1
#
_entry.id   AF-A0A3P7Q4C9-F1
#
_cell.length_a   1.000
_cell.length_b   1.000
_cell.length_c   1.000
_cell.angle_alpha   90.00
_cell.angle_beta   90.00
_cell.angle_gamma   90.00
#
_symmetry.space_group_name_H-M   'P 1'
#
loop_
_entity.id
_entity.type
_entity.pdbx_description
1 polymer ?
#
loop_
_entity_poly.entity_id
_entity_poly.type
_entity_poly.pdbx_seq_one_letter_code
_entity_poly.pdbx_strand_id
1 'polypeptide(L)' 'MISEALRVVLGQAAPNYTLGQFDPSTLKGSIIVAEKDLHLIWAAISIYGQHFGYSVALHINSVHKFLLKKFF' A
#
# COMPACT_ATOMS: atom_id res chain seq x y z
N MET A 1 -2.84 -4.55 -8.16
CA MET A 1 -1.78 -3.51 -8.26
C MET A 1 -0.86 -3.52 -7.06
N ILE A 2 -1.31 -3.18 -5.84
CA ILE A 2 -0.44 -3.08 -4.64
C ILE A 2 0.32 -4.38 -4.34
N SER A 3 -0.39 -5.50 -4.26
CA SER A 3 0.25 -6.80 -3.99
C SER A 3 1.28 -7.19 -5.04
N GLU A 4 1.03 -6.82 -6.29
CA GLU A 4 1.95 -7.07 -7.39
C GLU A 4 3.17 -6.16 -7.29
N ALA A 5 2.98 -4.87 -7.03
CA ALA A 5 4.08 -3.92 -6.81
C ALA A 5 5.00 -4.38 -5.68
N LEU A 6 4.43 -4.81 -4.55
CA LEU A 6 5.19 -5.30 -3.40
C LEU A 6 5.95 -6.59 -3.73
N ARG A 7 5.30 -7.53 -4.42
CA ARG A 7 5.92 -8.79 -4.85
C ARG A 7 7.08 -8.55 -5.82
N VAL A 8 6.92 -7.67 -6.80
CA VAL A 8 7.93 -7.39 -7.83
C VAL A 8 9.09 -6.58 -7.28
N VAL A 9 8.82 -5.55 -6.48
CA VAL A 9 9.86 -4.62 -6.00
C VAL A 9 10.55 -5.12 -4.73
N LEU A 10 9.82 -5.70 -3.77
CA LEU A 10 10.37 -6.12 -2.48
C LEU A 10 10.56 -7.64 -2.36
N GLY A 11 9.81 -8.43 -3.14
CA GLY A 11 9.87 -9.89 -3.06
C GLY A 11 9.59 -10.40 -1.64
N GLN A 12 10.49 -11.25 -1.13
CA GLN A 12 10.39 -11.82 0.22
C GLN A 12 10.60 -10.79 1.34
N ALA A 13 11.14 -9.61 1.03
CA ALA A 13 11.31 -8.52 2.00
C ALA A 13 10.04 -7.66 2.17
N ALA A 14 8.95 -7.99 1.47
CA ALA A 14 7.68 -7.27 1.60
C ALA A 14 7.16 -7.37 3.05
N PRO A 15 6.76 -6.26 3.69
CA PRO A 15 6.21 -6.29 5.02
C PRO A 15 4.80 -6.91 5.02
N ASN A 16 4.30 -7.28 6.20
CA ASN A 16 2.90 -7.63 6.36
C ASN A 16 2.02 -6.38 6.20
N TYR A 17 0.96 -6.48 5.41
CA TYR A 17 0.00 -5.41 5.18
C TYR A 17 -1.41 -5.98 4.99
N THR A 18 -2.42 -5.15 5.22
CA THR A 18 -3.82 -5.43 4.91
C THR A 18 -4.33 -4.39 3.92
N LEU A 19 -5.01 -4.83 2.87
CA LEU A 19 -5.72 -3.93 1.97
C LEU A 19 -7.12 -3.67 2.53
N GLY A 20 -7.47 -2.39 2.66
CA GLY A 20 -8.85 -1.99 2.89
C GLY A 20 -9.65 -1.98 1.58
N GLN A 21 -10.91 -1.55 1.69
CA GLN A 21 -11.79 -1.45 0.52
C GLN A 21 -11.30 -0.37 -0.45
N PHE A 22 -11.42 -0.67 -1.74
CA PHE A 22 -11.22 0.29 -2.82
C PHE A 22 -12.57 0.84 -3.26
N ASP A 23 -12.70 2.15 -3.26
CA ASP A 23 -13.86 2.87 -3.75
C ASP A 23 -13.62 3.28 -5.22
N PRO A 24 -14.31 2.65 -6.20
CA PRO A 24 -14.13 2.97 -7.61
C PRO A 24 -14.70 4.34 -8.00
N SER A 25 -15.59 4.92 -7.20
CA SER A 25 -16.16 6.24 -7.48
C SER A 25 -15.16 7.38 -7.21
N THR A 26 -14.30 7.20 -6.21
CA THR A 26 -13.26 8.18 -5.84
C THR A 26 -11.85 7.75 -6.23
N LEU A 27 -11.68 6.53 -6.74
CA LEU A 27 -10.39 5.87 -7.03
C LEU A 27 -9.47 5.82 -5.81
N LYS A 28 -10.05 5.69 -4.62
CA LYS A 28 -9.30 5.66 -3.35
C LYS A 28 -9.37 4.28 -2.72
N GLY A 29 -8.25 3.86 -2.15
CA GLY A 29 -8.19 2.68 -1.29
C GLY A 29 -7.35 2.98 -0.06
N SER A 30 -7.27 2.01 0.84
CA SER A 30 -6.43 2.11 2.04
C SER A 30 -5.53 0.89 2.17
N ILE A 31 -4.37 1.12 2.79
CA ILE A 31 -3.41 0.08 3.14
C ILE A 31 -3.13 0.26 4.63
N ILE A 32 -3.24 -0.82 5.39
CA ILE A 32 -2.86 -0.88 6.80
C ILE A 32 -1.53 -1.61 6.87
N VAL A 33 -0.53 -0.97 7.45
CA VAL A 33 0.83 -1.49 7.57
C VAL A 33 1.42 -1.01 8.89
N ALA A 34 2.42 -1.72 9.43
CA ALA A 34 3.18 -1.24 10.56
C ALA A 34 3.86 0.10 10.20
N GLU A 35 3.86 1.06 11.13
CA GLU A 35 4.42 2.40 10.90
C GLU A 35 5.86 2.33 10.37
N LYS A 36 6.68 1.44 10.96
CA LYS A 36 8.07 1.25 10.55
C LYS A 36 8.24 0.80 9.10
N ASP A 37 7.23 0.17 8.50
CA ASP A 37 7.29 -0.42 7.17
C ASP A 37 6.56 0.43 6.10
N LEU A 38 5.95 1.55 6.48
CA LEU A 38 5.23 2.45 5.55
C LEU A 38 6.11 2.90 4.37
N HIS A 39 7.37 3.22 4.66
CA HIS A 39 8.34 3.66 3.66
C HIS A 39 8.61 2.58 2.59
N LEU A 40 8.59 1.29 2.96
CA LEU A 40 8.75 0.18 2.03
C LEU A 40 7.55 0.08 1.08
N ILE A 41 6.32 0.21 1.61
CA ILE A 41 5.11 0.23 0.79
C ILE A 41 5.15 1.39 -0.20
N TRP A 42 5.47 2.60 0.30
CA TRP A 42 5.54 3.79 -0.54
C TRP A 42 6.57 3.66 -1.66
N ALA A 43 7.78 3.18 -1.33
CA ALA A 43 8.83 2.95 -2.31
C ALA A 43 8.39 1.94 -3.38
N ALA A 44 7.82 0.80 -2.98
CA ALA A 44 7.39 -0.24 -3.91
C ALA A 44 6.34 0.23 -4.90
N ILE A 45 5.32 0.95 -4.44
CA ILE A 45 4.25 1.41 -5.33
C ILE A 45 4.72 2.55 -6.24
N SER A 46 5.63 3.39 -5.76
CA SER A 46 6.22 4.49 -6.54
C SER A 46 7.12 3.95 -7.66
N ILE A 47 7.92 2.91 -7.36
CA ILE A 47 8.82 2.28 -8.32
C ILE A 47 8.05 1.46 -9.35
N TYR A 48 7.06 0.67 -8.91
CA TYR A 48 6.30 -0.19 -9.82
C TYR A 48 5.53 0.63 -10.85
N GLY A 49 4.84 1.70 -10.41
CA GLY A 49 4.31 2.76 -11.29
C GLY A 49 3.38 2.33 -12.43
N GLN A 50 2.90 1.09 -12.42
CA GLN A 50 2.15 0.50 -13.54
C GLN A 50 0.93 -0.27 -13.05
N HIS A 51 -0.13 -0.27 -13.87
CA HIS A 51 -1.29 -1.13 -13.69
C HIS A 51 -1.85 -1.54 -15.05
N PHE A 52 -1.99 -2.86 -15.28
CA PHE A 52 -2.43 -3.42 -16.57
C PHE A 52 -1.63 -2.90 -17.79
N GLY A 53 -0.32 -2.70 -17.62
CA GLY A 53 0.57 -2.20 -18.69
C GLY A 53 0.54 -0.69 -18.90
N TYR A 54 -0.34 0.04 -18.20
CA TYR A 54 -0.41 1.50 -18.25
C TYR A 54 0.32 2.12 -17.06
N SER A 55 1.06 3.21 -17.30
CA SER A 55 1.63 4.01 -16.21
C SER A 55 0.52 4.64 -15.36
N VAL A 56 0.66 4.57 -14.04
CA VAL A 56 -0.29 5.14 -13.08
C VAL A 56 0.42 6.07 -12.11
N ALA A 57 -0.23 7.19 -11.78
CA ALA A 57 0.19 8.05 -10.69
C ALA A 57 -0.54 7.64 -9.41
N LEU A 58 0.21 7.36 -8.35
CA LEU A 58 -0.33 7.01 -7.03
C LEU A 58 0.05 8.09 -6.03
N HIS A 59 -0.94 8.54 -5.26
CA HIS A 59 -0.76 9.57 -4.25
C HIS A 59 -1.22 9.03 -2.90
N ILE A 60 -0.35 9.12 -1.89
CA ILE A 60 -0.78 8.95 -0.50
C ILE A 60 -1.56 10.20 -0.09
N ASN A 61 -2.87 10.06 0.03
CA ASN A 61 -3.76 11.16 0.42
C ASN A 61 -3.70 11.48 1.92
N SER A 62 -3.54 10.47 2.76
CA SER A 62 -3.49 10.63 4.21
C SER A 62 -2.79 9.44 4.85
N VAL A 63 -2.12 9.69 5.97
CA VAL A 63 -1.54 8.66 6.83
C VAL A 63 -2.17 8.82 8.21
N HIS A 64 -2.86 7.77 8.66
CA HIS A 64 -3.50 7.74 9.97
C HIS A 64 -2.79 6.72 10.85
N LYS A 65 -2.39 7.16 12.05
CA LYS A 65 -1.87 6.24 13.08
C LYS A 65 -3.04 5.74 13.92
N PHE A 66 -3.27 4.43 13.89
CA PHE A 66 -4.23 3.79 14.79
C PHE A 66 -3.48 3.08 15.89
N LEU A 67 -3.76 3.45 17.14
CA LEU A 67 -3.44 2.59 18.27
C LEU A 67 -4.45 1.44 18.26
N LEU A 68 -4.08 0.31 17.65
CA LEU A 68 -4.77 -0.94 17.89
C LEU A 68 -4.51 -1.32 19.35
N LYS A 69 -5.32 -0.79 20.28
CA LYS A 69 -5.41 -1.35 21.62
C LYS A 69 -5.91 -2.78 21.43
N LYS A 70 -5.04 -3.78 21.64
CA LYS A 70 -5.46 -5.17 21.76
C LYS A 70 -6.54 -5.22 22.85
N PHE A 71 -7.76 -5.53 22.46
CA PHE A 71 -8.75 -6.11 23.37
C PHE A 71 -8.46 -7.61 23.44
N PHE A 72 -7.44 -7.99 24.21
CA PHE A 72 -7.23 -9.32 24.80
C PHE A 72 -6.35 -9.15 26.03
#